data_AF-A0A5E4AVW4-F1
#
_entry.id   AF-A0A5E4AVW4-F1
#
_cell.length_a   1.000
_cell.length_b   1.000
_cell.length_c   1.000
_cell.angle_alpha   90.00
_cell.angle_beta   90.00
_cell.angle_gamma   90.00
#
_symmetry.space_group_name_H-M   'P 1'
#
loop_
_entity.id
_entity.type
_entity.pdbx_description
1 polymer ?
#
loop_
_entity_poly.entity_id
_entity_poly.type
_entity_poly.pdbx_seq_one_letter_code
_entity_poly.pdbx_strand_id
1 'polypeptide(L)'
;MEAELERFHKQNTQLELNITELWQKLRATDQEMRKEKQKERDLEAVVKWFKTDLHNCVAYIQEPPLLKEKVRGLFEKYVQRADMVEMAGLNTDLQQEYARQREHLERNLATIKKKVLKESELHRTDYVRIMQENVSLIKEINELRRELKFTRSQVYDLEAALKLSKKIRTQEDQETGNVISG
;
A
#
# COMPACT_ATOMS: atom_id res chain seq x y z
N MET A 1 58.37 -57.53 -21.77
CA MET A 1 57.82 -58.65 -21.00
C MET A 1 57.76 -58.36 -19.50
N GLU A 2 58.87 -58.11 -18.79
CA GLU A 2 58.84 -57.80 -17.34
C GLU A 2 58.08 -56.49 -17.01
N ALA A 3 58.31 -55.42 -17.76
CA ALA A 3 57.59 -54.15 -17.56
C ALA A 3 56.07 -54.26 -17.81
N GLU A 4 55.65 -55.17 -18.69
CA GLU A 4 54.23 -55.44 -18.95
C GLU A 4 53.61 -56.25 -17.82
N LEU A 5 54.33 -57.25 -17.31
CA LEU A 5 53.93 -58.03 -16.14
C LEU A 5 53.78 -57.13 -14.89
N GLU A 6 54.74 -56.23 -14.65
CA GLU A 6 54.67 -55.29 -13.54
C GLU A 6 53.46 -54.33 -13.67
N ARG A 7 53.16 -53.88 -14.90
CA ARG A 7 51.97 -53.08 -15.17
C ARG A 7 50.68 -53.85 -14.91
N PHE A 8 50.58 -55.12 -15.33
CA PHE A 8 49.42 -55.97 -15.06
C PHE A 8 49.27 -56.25 -13.56
N HIS A 9 50.36 -56.48 -12.83
CA HIS A 9 50.31 -56.65 -11.37
C HIS A 9 49.78 -55.39 -10.68
N LYS A 10 50.27 -54.20 -11.04
CA LYS A 10 49.77 -52.92 -10.50
C LYS A 10 48.28 -52.71 -10.81
N GLN A 11 47.86 -53.06 -12.02
CA GLN A 11 46.44 -52.99 -12.42
C GLN A 11 45.59 -53.96 -11.61
N ASN A 12 46.02 -55.21 -11.43
CA ASN A 12 45.30 -56.19 -10.63
C ASN A 12 45.20 -55.75 -9.16
N THR A 13 46.27 -55.25 -8.56
CA THR A 13 46.22 -54.73 -7.18
C THR A 13 45.27 -53.55 -7.06
N GLN A 14 45.24 -52.65 -8.06
CA GLN A 14 44.31 -51.53 -8.06
C GLN A 14 42.86 -51.99 -8.21
N LEU A 15 42.60 -52.98 -9.05
CA LEU A 15 41.27 -53.57 -9.22
C LEU A 15 40.81 -54.26 -7.93
N GLU A 16 41.68 -55.00 -7.25
CA GLU A 16 41.39 -55.61 -5.95
C GLU A 16 41.04 -54.56 -4.90
N LEU A 17 41.83 -53.48 -4.80
CA LEU A 17 41.54 -52.36 -3.90
C LEU A 17 40.19 -51.72 -4.24
N ASN A 18 39.91 -51.45 -5.51
CA ASN A 18 38.64 -50.89 -5.95
C ASN A 18 37.46 -51.81 -5.61
N ILE A 19 37.61 -53.13 -5.79
CA ILE A 19 36.60 -54.11 -5.41
C ILE A 19 36.34 -54.02 -3.91
N THR A 20 37.38 -53.99 -3.06
CA THR A 20 37.21 -53.88 -1.60
C THR A 20 36.54 -52.57 -1.18
N GLU A 21 36.90 -51.44 -1.82
CA GLU A 21 36.30 -50.14 -1.54
C GLU A 21 34.81 -50.12 -1.93
N LEU A 22 34.47 -50.67 -3.10
CA LEU A 22 33.09 -50.78 -3.55
C LEU A 22 32.25 -51.65 -2.62
N TRP A 23 32.81 -52.76 -2.13
CA TRP A 23 32.16 -53.61 -1.13
C TRP A 23 31.90 -52.88 0.20
N GLN A 24 32.87 -52.09 0.67
CA GLN A 24 32.71 -51.29 1.89
C GLN A 24 31.63 -50.21 1.71
N LYS A 25 31.63 -49.52 0.57
CA LYS A 25 30.61 -48.52 0.22
C LYS A 25 29.21 -49.15 0.16
N LEU A 26 29.08 -50.29 -0.53
CA LEU A 26 27.81 -51.03 -0.62
C LEU A 26 27.30 -51.43 0.76
N ARG A 27 28.18 -51.91 1.63
CA ARG A 27 27.80 -52.29 3.00
C ARG A 27 27.37 -51.09 3.84
N ALA A 28 28.06 -49.95 3.71
CA ALA A 28 27.70 -48.73 4.41
C ALA A 28 26.34 -48.20 3.95
N THR A 29 26.12 -48.12 2.63
CA THR A 29 24.86 -47.65 2.05
C THR A 29 23.70 -48.58 2.39
N ASP A 30 23.90 -49.90 2.38
CA ASP A 30 22.89 -50.87 2.81
C ASP A 30 22.52 -50.69 4.29
N GLN A 31 23.50 -50.40 5.14
CA GLN A 31 23.25 -50.15 6.56
C GLN A 31 22.48 -48.84 6.77
N GLU A 32 22.83 -47.78 6.06
CA GLU A 32 22.10 -46.51 6.09
C GLU A 32 20.66 -46.67 5.57
N MET A 33 20.48 -47.35 4.44
CA MET A 33 19.16 -47.67 3.90
C MET A 33 18.30 -48.44 4.92
N ARG A 34 18.88 -49.42 5.63
CA ARG A 34 18.15 -50.17 6.67
C ARG A 34 17.76 -49.27 7.84
N LYS A 35 18.65 -48.39 8.29
CA LYS A 35 18.35 -47.43 9.35
C LYS A 35 17.23 -46.49 8.93
N GLU A 36 17.27 -45.97 7.71
CA GLU A 36 16.27 -45.04 7.22
C GLU A 36 14.90 -45.72 7.03
N LYS A 37 14.87 -46.95 6.50
CA LYS A 37 13.65 -47.76 6.44
C LYS A 37 13.07 -48.06 7.83
N GLN A 38 13.92 -48.24 8.84
CA GLN A 38 13.42 -48.44 10.20
C GLN A 38 12.81 -47.15 10.75
N LYS A 39 13.47 -46.01 10.59
CA LYS A 39 12.91 -44.70 10.98
C LYS A 39 11.60 -44.41 10.28
N GLU A 40 11.50 -44.70 8.99
CA GLU A 40 10.26 -44.55 8.22
C GLU A 40 9.12 -45.34 8.87
N ARG A 41 9.33 -46.63 9.18
CA ARG A 41 8.34 -47.47 9.88
C ARG A 41 7.99 -46.94 11.26
N ASP A 42 8.98 -46.46 12.01
CA ASP A 42 8.77 -45.90 13.35
C ASP A 42 7.91 -44.63 13.26
N LEU A 43 8.17 -43.75 12.29
CA LEU A 43 7.38 -42.55 12.04
C LEU A 43 5.96 -42.90 11.57
N GLU A 44 5.81 -43.87 10.67
CA GLU A 44 4.50 -44.36 10.25
C GLU A 44 3.69 -44.92 11.43
N ALA A 45 4.34 -45.63 12.35
CA ALA A 45 3.72 -46.12 13.57
C ALA A 45 3.25 -44.96 14.46
N VAL A 46 4.08 -43.93 14.65
CA VAL A 46 3.72 -42.72 15.40
C VAL A 46 2.52 -42.02 14.76
N VAL A 47 2.50 -41.85 13.44
CA VAL A 47 1.37 -41.26 12.71
C VAL A 47 0.10 -42.08 12.89
N LYS A 48 0.22 -43.42 12.82
CA LYS A 48 -0.92 -44.31 13.02
C LYS A 48 -1.48 -44.20 14.44
N TRP A 49 -0.62 -44.20 15.46
CA TRP A 49 -1.03 -44.02 16.85
C TRP A 49 -1.65 -42.65 17.08
N PHE A 50 -1.08 -41.58 16.53
CA PHE A 50 -1.64 -40.24 16.61
C PHE A 50 -3.04 -40.17 15.99
N LYS A 51 -3.25 -40.77 14.82
CA LYS A 51 -4.58 -40.86 14.19
C LYS A 51 -5.58 -41.58 15.07
N THR A 52 -5.19 -42.71 15.68
CA THR A 52 -6.05 -43.44 16.62
C THR A 52 -6.39 -42.59 17.85
N ASP A 53 -5.41 -41.94 18.47
CA ASP A 53 -5.64 -41.09 19.63
C ASP A 53 -6.49 -39.86 19.30
N LEU A 54 -6.32 -39.28 18.11
CA LEU A 54 -7.17 -38.20 17.61
C LEU A 54 -8.61 -38.68 17.42
N HIS A 55 -8.82 -39.85 16.80
CA HIS A 55 -10.15 -40.45 16.69
C HIS A 55 -10.79 -40.69 18.05
N ASN A 56 -10.01 -41.12 19.05
CA ASN A 56 -10.50 -41.25 20.42
C ASN A 56 -10.91 -39.89 21.03
N CYS A 57 -10.23 -38.79 20.68
CA CYS A 57 -10.62 -37.45 21.12
C CYS A 57 -11.96 -37.01 20.52
N VAL A 58 -12.24 -37.37 19.27
CA VAL A 58 -13.51 -37.04 18.58
C VAL A 58 -14.73 -37.60 19.31
N ALA A 59 -14.58 -38.69 20.08
CA ALA A 59 -15.66 -39.23 20.90
C ALA A 59 -16.22 -38.20 21.92
N TYR A 60 -15.41 -37.20 22.32
CA TYR A 60 -15.78 -36.16 23.27
C TYR A 60 -16.25 -34.86 22.60
N ILE A 61 -16.57 -34.87 21.30
CA ILE A 61 -16.94 -33.64 20.56
C ILE A 61 -18.15 -32.90 21.14
N GLN A 62 -19.05 -33.63 21.80
CA GLN A 62 -20.23 -33.07 22.47
C GLN A 62 -19.93 -32.55 23.89
N GLU A 63 -18.72 -32.77 24.41
CA GLU A 63 -18.27 -32.36 25.75
C GLU A 63 -17.06 -31.41 25.65
N PRO A 64 -17.27 -30.10 25.41
CA PRO A 64 -16.20 -29.13 25.18
C PRO A 64 -15.07 -29.07 26.22
N PRO A 65 -15.34 -29.12 27.56
CA PRO A 65 -14.26 -29.05 28.54
C PRO A 65 -13.38 -30.31 28.53
N LEU A 66 -13.98 -31.48 28.35
CA LEU A 66 -13.27 -32.76 28.29
C LEU A 66 -12.48 -32.91 26.99
N LEU A 67 -13.05 -32.50 25.85
CA LEU A 67 -12.34 -32.46 24.57
C LEU A 67 -11.07 -31.60 24.67
N LYS A 68 -11.17 -30.41 25.27
CA LYS A 68 -10.03 -29.51 25.46
C LYS A 68 -8.90 -30.17 26.27
N GLU A 69 -9.25 -30.92 27.30
CA GLU A 69 -8.28 -31.64 28.12
C GLU A 69 -7.61 -32.78 27.33
N LYS A 70 -8.40 -33.59 26.61
CA LYS A 70 -7.87 -34.70 25.79
C LYS A 70 -6.97 -34.22 24.65
N VAL A 71 -7.34 -33.14 23.97
CA VAL A 71 -6.53 -32.53 22.92
C VAL A 71 -5.23 -31.93 23.50
N ARG A 72 -5.26 -31.35 24.69
CA ARG A 72 -4.06 -30.89 25.38
C ARG A 72 -3.11 -32.05 25.70
N GLY A 73 -3.64 -33.16 26.21
CA GLY A 73 -2.84 -34.36 26.47
C GLY A 73 -2.23 -34.95 25.19
N LEU A 74 -2.95 -34.90 24.06
CA LEU A 74 -2.42 -35.28 22.75
C LEU A 74 -1.25 -34.39 22.34
N PHE A 75 -1.39 -33.07 22.51
CA PHE A 75 -0.33 -32.10 22.23
C PHE A 75 0.93 -32.37 23.06
N GLU A 76 0.78 -32.58 24.38
CA GLU A 76 1.91 -32.88 25.27
C GLU A 76 2.60 -34.23 24.97
N LYS A 77 1.83 -35.22 24.49
CA LYS A 77 2.35 -36.56 24.17
C LYS A 77 3.17 -36.59 22.88
N TYR A 78 2.77 -35.82 21.86
CA TYR A 78 3.34 -35.91 20.51
C TYR A 78 4.25 -34.74 20.13
N VAL A 79 4.18 -33.60 20.83
CA VAL A 79 5.05 -32.45 20.57
C VAL A 79 6.22 -32.46 21.56
N GLN A 80 7.45 -32.51 21.05
CA GLN A 80 8.64 -32.54 21.89
C GLN A 80 8.98 -31.14 22.41
N ARG A 81 9.65 -31.06 23.57
CA ARG A 81 10.06 -29.77 24.16
C ARG A 81 10.92 -28.91 23.22
N ALA A 82 11.72 -29.53 22.34
CA ALA A 82 12.51 -28.80 21.35
C ALA A 82 11.61 -28.07 20.33
N ASP A 83 10.60 -28.77 19.80
CA ASP A 83 9.60 -28.20 18.88
C ASP A 83 8.79 -27.07 19.53
N MET A 84 8.55 -27.15 20.84
CA MET A 84 7.87 -26.10 21.61
C MET A 84 8.70 -24.81 21.68
N VAL A 85 10.01 -24.91 21.85
CA VAL A 85 10.92 -23.74 21.93
C VAL A 85 10.99 -23.05 20.56
N GLU A 86 11.07 -23.80 19.48
CA GLU A 86 11.07 -23.26 18.11
C GLU A 86 9.73 -22.59 17.77
N MET A 87 8.59 -23.23 18.07
CA MET A 87 7.26 -22.65 17.90
C MET A 87 7.04 -21.38 18.75
N ALA A 88 7.55 -21.35 19.98
CA ALA A 88 7.45 -20.18 20.84
C ALA A 88 8.28 -19.00 20.31
N GLY A 89 9.48 -19.28 19.77
CA GLY A 89 10.30 -18.28 19.09
C GLY A 89 9.58 -17.68 17.88
N LEU A 90 9.04 -18.54 16.99
CA LEU A 90 8.30 -18.13 15.81
C LEU A 90 7.07 -17.27 16.14
N ASN A 91 6.31 -17.65 17.18
CA ASN A 91 5.17 -16.86 17.65
C ASN A 91 5.57 -15.50 18.21
N THR A 92 6.73 -15.42 18.88
CA THR A 92 7.24 -14.15 19.42
C THR A 92 7.63 -13.20 18.29
N ASP A 93 8.32 -13.70 17.27
CA ASP A 93 8.72 -12.91 16.11
C ASP A 93 7.49 -12.42 15.31
N LEU A 94 6.50 -13.29 15.13
CA LEU A 94 5.23 -12.93 14.48
C LEU A 94 4.48 -11.84 15.26
N GLN A 95 4.45 -11.93 16.59
CA GLN A 95 3.79 -10.95 17.44
C GLN A 95 4.52 -9.60 17.42
N GLN A 96 5.85 -9.60 17.39
CA GLN A 96 6.66 -8.39 17.24
C GLN A 96 6.43 -7.71 15.89
N GLU A 97 6.40 -8.48 14.79
CA GLU A 97 6.11 -7.93 13.46
C GLU A 97 4.69 -7.37 13.37
N TYR A 98 3.70 -8.06 13.93
CA TYR A 98 2.34 -7.54 14.00
C TYR A 98 2.27 -6.21 14.76
N ALA A 99 2.96 -6.10 15.90
CA ALA A 99 3.02 -4.85 16.67
C ALA A 99 3.68 -3.71 15.87
N ARG A 100 4.79 -3.99 15.16
CA ARG A 100 5.47 -2.99 14.30
C ARG A 100 4.57 -2.50 13.18
N GLN A 101 3.90 -3.42 12.48
CA GLN A 101 3.00 -3.07 11.39
C GLN A 101 1.82 -2.24 11.89
N ARG A 102 1.23 -2.63 13.02
CA ARG A 102 0.15 -1.88 13.65
C ARG A 102 0.59 -0.47 14.03
N GLU A 103 1.74 -0.31 14.67
CA GLU A 103 2.27 1.01 15.05
C GLU A 103 2.55 1.88 13.81
N HIS A 104 3.08 1.29 12.73
CA HIS A 104 3.28 2.00 11.47
C HIS A 104 1.96 2.52 10.87
N LEU A 105 0.93 1.68 10.85
CA LEU A 105 -0.40 2.06 10.39
C LEU A 105 -1.03 3.14 11.27
N GLU A 106 -0.92 3.02 12.59
CA GLU A 106 -1.41 4.02 13.54
C GLU A 106 -0.72 5.39 13.34
N ARG A 107 0.61 5.41 13.17
CA ARG A 107 1.37 6.64 12.87
C ARG A 107 0.97 7.25 11.52
N ASN A 108 0.79 6.43 10.48
CA ASN A 108 0.35 6.91 9.17
C ASN A 108 -1.05 7.50 9.23
N LEU A 109 -1.97 6.83 9.92
CA LEU A 109 -3.35 7.29 10.09
C LEU A 109 -3.41 8.62 10.87
N ALA A 110 -2.62 8.75 11.95
CA ALA A 110 -2.50 10.01 12.69
C ALA A 110 -1.97 11.14 11.80
N THR A 111 -0.96 10.86 10.98
CA THR A 111 -0.38 11.82 10.03
C THR A 111 -1.39 12.26 8.99
N ILE A 112 -2.13 11.33 8.39
CA ILE A 112 -3.16 11.61 7.39
C ILE A 112 -4.28 12.46 8.01
N LYS A 113 -4.79 12.09 9.19
CA LYS A 113 -5.81 12.88 9.90
C LYS A 113 -5.35 14.32 10.12
N LYS A 114 -4.11 14.52 10.57
CA LYS A 114 -3.54 15.86 10.78
C LYS A 114 -3.45 16.66 9.47
N LYS A 115 -3.03 16.02 8.36
CA LYS A 115 -2.98 16.66 7.05
C LYS A 115 -4.36 17.11 6.58
N VAL A 116 -5.37 16.25 6.69
CA VAL A 116 -6.75 16.55 6.28
C VAL A 116 -7.32 17.74 7.08
N LEU A 117 -7.13 17.76 8.40
CA LEU A 117 -7.60 18.88 9.23
C LEU A 117 -6.92 20.19 8.84
N LYS A 118 -5.58 20.18 8.69
CA LYS A 118 -4.82 21.36 8.29
C LYS A 118 -5.26 21.85 6.90
N GLU A 119 -5.44 20.95 5.95
CA GLU A 119 -5.88 21.29 4.61
C GLU A 119 -7.30 21.87 4.60
N SER A 120 -8.21 21.31 5.39
CA SER A 120 -9.57 21.86 5.56
C SER A 120 -9.57 23.29 6.12
N GLU A 121 -8.71 23.58 7.11
CA GLU A 121 -8.56 24.93 7.64
C GLU A 121 -8.00 25.91 6.61
N LEU A 122 -6.97 25.49 5.85
CA LEU A 122 -6.40 26.30 4.78
C LEU A 122 -7.45 26.61 3.70
N HIS A 123 -8.17 25.60 3.22
CA HIS A 123 -9.26 25.77 2.25
C HIS A 123 -10.33 26.73 2.77
N ARG A 124 -10.69 26.66 4.06
CA ARG A 124 -11.65 27.59 4.66
C ARG A 124 -11.13 29.03 4.64
N THR A 125 -9.86 29.23 5.00
CA THR A 125 -9.26 30.58 4.98
C THR A 125 -9.14 31.14 3.57
N ASP A 126 -8.72 30.33 2.60
CA ASP A 126 -8.61 30.75 1.21
C ASP A 126 -9.98 31.03 0.59
N TYR A 127 -11.00 30.23 0.91
CA TYR A 127 -12.36 30.48 0.46
C TYR A 127 -12.87 31.85 0.90
N VAL A 128 -12.68 32.21 2.18
CA VAL A 128 -13.09 33.52 2.70
C VAL A 128 -12.32 34.64 2.01
N ARG A 129 -11.00 34.48 1.80
CA ARG A 129 -10.17 35.47 1.10
C ARG A 129 -10.64 35.69 -0.34
N ILE A 130 -10.82 34.61 -1.10
CA ILE A 130 -11.31 34.66 -2.49
C ILE A 130 -12.70 35.31 -2.54
N MET A 131 -13.59 34.99 -1.60
CA MET A 131 -14.91 35.61 -1.53
C MET A 131 -14.85 37.11 -1.23
N GLN A 132 -13.94 37.56 -0.36
CA GLN A 132 -13.72 39.00 -0.11
C GLN A 132 -13.16 39.72 -1.34
N GLU A 133 -12.20 39.11 -2.03
CA GLU A 133 -11.67 39.62 -3.30
C GLU A 133 -12.79 39.73 -4.35
N ASN A 134 -13.60 38.68 -4.52
CA ASN A 134 -14.75 38.69 -5.43
C ASN A 134 -15.75 39.80 -5.10
N VAL A 135 -16.09 40.00 -3.82
CA VAL A 135 -16.99 41.08 -3.40
C VAL A 135 -16.40 42.46 -3.71
N SER A 136 -15.08 42.63 -3.51
CA SER A 136 -14.39 43.89 -3.79
C SER A 136 -14.35 44.19 -5.29
N LEU A 137 -14.03 43.19 -6.11
CA LEU A 137 -14.07 43.29 -7.57
C LEU A 137 -15.48 43.61 -8.09
N ILE A 138 -16.53 42.99 -7.53
CA ILE A 138 -17.92 43.32 -7.90
C ILE A 138 -18.25 44.78 -7.57
N LYS A 139 -17.80 45.30 -6.42
CA LYS A 139 -18.00 46.71 -6.06
C LYS A 139 -17.31 47.64 -7.06
N GLU A 140 -16.06 47.35 -7.41
CA GLU A 140 -15.29 48.13 -8.38
C GLU A 140 -15.95 48.11 -9.77
N ILE A 141 -16.37 46.94 -10.26
CA ILE A 141 -17.13 46.81 -11.51
C ILE A 141 -18.41 47.66 -11.48
N ASN A 142 -19.13 47.68 -10.36
CA ASN A 142 -20.35 48.46 -10.24
C ASN A 142 -20.11 49.97 -10.14
N GLU A 143 -18.97 50.39 -9.59
CA GLU A 143 -18.55 51.80 -9.58
C GLU A 143 -18.18 52.26 -10.99
N LEU A 144 -17.32 51.50 -11.68
CA LEU A 144 -16.93 51.76 -13.07
C LEU A 144 -18.16 51.81 -14.00
N ARG A 145 -19.16 50.96 -13.79
CA ARG A 145 -20.43 51.02 -14.55
C ARG A 145 -21.21 52.31 -14.28
N ARG A 146 -21.21 52.82 -13.04
CA ARG A 146 -21.87 54.09 -12.69
C ARG A 146 -21.13 55.27 -13.30
N GLU A 147 -19.80 55.30 -13.21
CA GLU A 147 -18.96 56.32 -13.84
C GLU A 147 -19.13 56.33 -15.36
N LEU A 148 -19.14 55.16 -16.00
CA LEU A 148 -19.40 55.02 -17.44
C LEU A 148 -20.79 55.55 -17.83
N LYS A 149 -21.81 55.28 -17.02
CA LYS A 149 -23.17 55.81 -17.27
C LYS A 149 -23.20 57.32 -17.13
N PHE A 150 -22.56 57.87 -16.10
CA PHE A 150 -22.49 59.30 -15.83
C PHE A 150 -21.79 60.05 -16.97
N THR A 151 -20.59 59.60 -17.35
CA THR A 151 -19.82 60.17 -18.46
C THR A 151 -20.57 60.10 -19.79
N ARG A 152 -21.24 58.97 -20.09
CA ARG A 152 -22.12 58.87 -21.27
C ARG A 152 -23.27 59.88 -21.25
N SER A 153 -23.88 60.12 -20.08
CA SER A 153 -24.92 61.15 -19.94
C SER A 153 -24.36 62.55 -20.21
N GLN A 154 -23.21 62.87 -19.63
CA GLN A 154 -22.55 64.16 -19.87
C GLN A 154 -22.21 64.39 -21.35
N VAL A 155 -21.69 63.36 -22.03
CA VAL A 155 -21.44 63.42 -23.48
C VAL A 155 -22.73 63.70 -24.24
N TYR A 156 -23.82 63.00 -23.91
CA TYR A 156 -25.13 63.22 -24.55
C TYR A 156 -25.64 64.65 -24.34
N ASP A 157 -25.56 65.18 -23.12
CA ASP A 157 -26.01 66.53 -22.79
C ASP A 157 -25.17 67.60 -23.54
N LEU A 158 -23.86 67.42 -23.60
CA LEU A 158 -22.95 68.29 -24.37
C LEU A 158 -23.22 68.23 -25.88
N GLU A 159 -23.46 67.03 -26.43
CA GLU A 159 -23.83 66.88 -27.84
C GLU A 159 -25.17 67.55 -28.15
N ALA A 160 -26.16 67.45 -27.25
CA ALA A 160 -27.44 68.12 -27.39
C ALA A 160 -27.28 69.65 -27.35
N ALA A 161 -26.50 70.18 -26.42
CA ALA A 161 -26.17 71.61 -26.33
C ALA A 161 -25.43 72.10 -27.60
N LEU A 162 -24.47 71.34 -28.12
CA LEU A 162 -23.78 71.64 -29.38
C LEU A 162 -24.72 71.66 -30.58
N LYS A 163 -25.68 70.72 -30.67
CA LYS A 163 -26.71 70.73 -31.72
C LYS A 163 -27.62 71.95 -31.62
N LEU A 164 -28.00 72.35 -30.40
CA LEU A 164 -28.81 73.54 -30.17
C LEU A 164 -28.07 74.82 -30.57
N SER A 165 -26.80 74.94 -30.16
CA SER A 165 -25.94 76.07 -30.50
C SER A 165 -25.70 76.17 -32.01
N LYS A 166 -25.46 75.04 -32.70
CA LYS A 166 -25.39 75.01 -34.17
C LYS A 166 -26.69 75.50 -34.80
N LYS A 167 -27.85 75.07 -34.30
CA LYS A 167 -29.18 75.46 -34.83
C LYS A 167 -29.47 76.94 -34.64
N ILE A 168 -29.15 77.51 -33.47
CA ILE A 168 -29.27 78.95 -33.20
C ILE A 168 -28.37 79.74 -34.17
N ARG A 169 -27.11 79.32 -34.34
CA ARG A 169 -26.17 79.96 -35.27
C ARG A 169 -26.64 79.89 -36.73
N THR A 170 -27.28 78.79 -37.14
CA THR A 170 -27.87 78.69 -38.49
C THR A 170 -29.11 79.57 -38.67
N GLN A 171 -29.86 79.85 -37.59
CA GLN A 171 -30.99 80.77 -37.61
C GLN A 171 -30.54 82.24 -37.63
N GLU A 172 -29.50 82.59 -36.87
CA GLU A 172 -28.87 83.93 -36.89
C GLU A 172 -28.23 84.25 -38.26
N ASP A 173 -27.59 83.26 -38.90
CA ASP A 173 -27.06 83.40 -40.27
C ASP A 173 -28.19 83.54 -41.33
N GLN A 174 -29.38 82.98 -41.07
CA GLN A 174 -30.57 83.15 -41.94
C GLN A 174 -31.27 84.50 -41.74
N GLU A 175 -31.34 85.02 -40.50
CA GLU A 175 -31.91 86.34 -40.20
C GLU A 175 -31.00 87.48 -40.69
N THR A 176 -29.68 87.37 -40.52
CA THR A 176 -28.72 88.36 -41.03
C THR A 176 -28.62 88.38 -42.57
N GLY A 177 -28.84 87.25 -43.25
CA GLY A 177 -28.95 87.19 -44.70
C GLY A 177 -30.23 87.86 -45.26
N ASN A 178 -31.32 87.85 -44.49
CA ASN A 178 -32.60 88.43 -44.91
C ASN A 178 -32.67 89.96 -44.71
N VAL A 179 -31.87 90.53 -43.79
CA VAL A 179 -31.81 91.99 -43.55
C VAL A 179 -30.94 92.71 -44.60
N ILE A 180 -30.06 92.01 -45.31
CA ILE A 180 -29.20 92.61 -46.36
C ILE A 180 -29.87 92.57 -47.75
N SER A 181 -31.00 91.87 -47.91
CA SER A 181 -31.63 91.60 -49.22
C SER A 181 -33.02 92.22 -49.42
N GLY A 182 -33.46 93.15 -48.57
CA GLY A 182 -34.72 93.91 -48.72
C GLY A 182 -34.46 95.40 -48.82
#